data_AF-A0A0B2V108-F1
#
_entry.id   AF-A0A0B2V108-F1
#
_cell.length_a   1.000
_cell.length_b   1.000
_cell.length_c   1.000
_cell.angle_alpha   90.00
_cell.angle_beta   90.00
_cell.angle_gamma   90.00
#
_symmetry.space_group_name_H-M   'P 1'
#
loop_
_entity.id
_entity.type
_entity.pdbx_description
1 polymer ?
#
loop_
_entity_poly.entity_id
_entity_poly.type
_entity_poly.pdbx_seq_one_letter_code
_entity_poly.pdbx_strand_id
1 'polypeptide(L)'
;MAADFIARKVGFKLPLEEIWNPFFNIAFNVCLNHYTNNAPAVIWRLLPLGRIPSDGSKWKEVTIQAKVRFICPVCWHSWTSKRGIAEFWWTVAPHCREGEREEGFVVFELVGQSCSNCASIYLSGNCSSPCVKQPALWYDDQVVETIWKLMTVVAEDYGLWTRVPTLTEYCQMYCVKFKPRQQALKRQSETLYTSTDLDRQRHLEDWSRSND
;
A
#
# COMPACT_ATOMS: atom_id res chain seq x y z
N MET A 1 -12.88 4.09 21.63
CA MET A 1 -12.01 3.08 22.30
C MET A 1 -12.14 1.66 21.73
N ALA A 2 -13.32 1.21 21.26
CA ALA A 2 -13.47 -0.14 20.68
C ALA A 2 -12.86 -0.33 19.27
N ALA A 3 -12.86 0.71 18.43
CA ALA A 3 -12.29 0.65 17.08
C ALA A 3 -10.75 0.43 17.07
N ASP A 4 -10.05 1.03 18.05
CA ASP A 4 -8.60 0.86 18.25
C ASP A 4 -8.23 -0.53 18.80
N PHE A 5 -9.17 -1.19 19.49
CA PHE A 5 -8.94 -2.51 20.08
C PHE A 5 -9.07 -3.63 19.03
N ILE A 6 -10.00 -3.50 18.07
CA ILE A 6 -10.17 -4.47 16.97
C ILE A 6 -9.04 -4.30 15.93
N ALA A 7 -8.59 -3.07 15.68
CA ALA A 7 -7.43 -2.81 14.81
C ALA A 7 -6.11 -3.42 15.34
N ARG A 8 -6.03 -3.72 16.65
CA ARG A 8 -4.89 -4.40 17.28
C ARG A 8 -5.02 -5.92 17.35
N LYS A 9 -6.23 -6.46 17.41
CA LYS A 9 -6.47 -7.92 17.49
C LYS A 9 -6.58 -8.61 16.14
N VAL A 10 -6.98 -7.90 15.08
CA VAL A 10 -6.97 -8.41 13.71
C VAL A 10 -5.71 -7.87 13.04
N GLY A 11 -4.64 -8.66 13.07
CA GLY A 11 -3.28 -8.29 12.69
C GLY A 11 -3.08 -7.93 11.21
N PHE A 12 -3.71 -6.84 10.75
CA PHE A 12 -3.57 -6.33 9.39
C PHE A 12 -3.18 -4.84 9.38
N LYS A 13 -2.09 -4.55 10.08
CA LYS A 13 -1.12 -3.58 9.60
C LYS A 13 0.19 -4.35 9.50
N LEU A 14 0.49 -4.97 8.37
CA LEU A 14 1.92 -5.03 8.03
C LEU A 14 2.29 -3.56 7.82
N PRO A 15 3.17 -2.98 8.65
CA PRO A 15 3.57 -1.59 8.52
C PRO A 15 3.94 -1.35 7.06
N LEU A 16 3.60 -0.18 6.53
CA LEU A 16 4.06 0.27 5.21
C LEU A 16 5.52 -0.13 4.92
N GLU A 17 6.35 -0.01 5.96
CA GLU A 17 7.77 -0.30 5.97
C GLU A 17 8.14 -1.75 5.63
N GLU A 18 7.25 -2.71 5.85
CA GLU A 18 7.53 -4.12 5.62
C GLU A 18 7.25 -4.55 4.18
N ILE A 19 6.19 -4.03 3.55
CA ILE A 19 5.80 -4.43 2.19
C ILE A 19 6.25 -3.41 1.15
N TRP A 20 5.96 -2.13 1.33
CA TRP A 20 6.15 -1.13 0.27
C TRP A 20 7.59 -0.63 0.19
N ASN A 21 8.22 -0.34 1.33
CA ASN A 21 9.58 0.22 1.35
C ASN A 21 10.64 -0.64 0.64
N PRO A 22 10.66 -1.97 0.77
CA PRO A 22 11.62 -2.79 0.04
C PRO A 22 11.49 -2.63 -1.48
N PHE A 23 10.27 -2.67 -2.01
CA PHE A 23 10.05 -2.52 -3.46
C PHE A 23 10.31 -1.09 -3.93
N PHE A 24 9.90 -0.09 -3.13
CA PHE A 24 10.18 1.31 -3.41
C PHE A 24 11.67 1.60 -3.51
N ASN A 25 12.46 1.13 -2.54
CA ASN A 25 13.90 1.35 -2.53
C ASN A 25 14.60 0.76 -3.75
N ILE A 26 14.15 -0.41 -4.23
CA ILE A 26 14.72 -1.01 -5.44
C ILE A 26 14.31 -0.20 -6.67
N ALA A 27 13.04 0.16 -6.81
CA ALA A 27 12.58 0.93 -7.97
C ALA A 27 13.24 2.31 -8.05
N PHE A 28 13.23 3.07 -6.96
CA PHE A 28 13.69 4.46 -6.96
C PHE A 28 15.19 4.59 -6.67
N ASN A 29 15.69 3.99 -5.60
CA ASN A 29 17.08 4.24 -5.17
C ASN A 29 18.10 3.38 -5.92
N VAL A 30 17.66 2.27 -6.53
CA VAL A 30 18.53 1.40 -7.35
C VAL A 30 18.26 1.62 -8.84
N CYS A 31 17.03 1.38 -9.30
CA CYS A 31 16.75 1.39 -10.75
C CYS A 31 16.76 2.81 -11.31
N LEU A 32 15.95 3.72 -10.78
CA LEU A 32 15.87 5.09 -11.30
C LEU A 32 17.25 5.78 -11.30
N ASN A 33 18.01 5.67 -10.20
CA ASN A 33 19.38 6.21 -10.12
C ASN A 33 20.38 5.56 -11.10
N HIS A 34 20.23 4.27 -11.39
CA HIS A 34 21.06 3.61 -12.40
C HIS A 34 20.85 4.23 -13.79
N TYR A 35 19.60 4.58 -14.12
CA TYR A 35 19.25 5.16 -15.42
C TYR A 35 19.57 6.65 -15.54
N THR A 36 19.74 7.37 -14.44
CA THR A 36 20.19 8.79 -14.45
C THR A 36 21.71 8.95 -14.54
N ASN A 37 22.47 7.89 -14.84
CA ASN A 37 23.94 7.89 -14.80
C ASN A 37 24.51 8.46 -13.48
N ASN A 38 23.79 8.27 -12.36
CA ASN A 38 24.14 8.78 -11.03
C ASN A 38 24.21 10.31 -10.88
N ALA A 39 23.62 11.10 -11.78
CA ALA A 39 23.73 12.57 -11.75
C ALA A 39 22.37 13.29 -11.87
N PRO A 40 21.99 14.12 -10.87
CA PRO A 40 22.38 14.01 -9.47
C PRO A 40 21.78 12.74 -8.83
N ALA A 41 22.52 12.09 -7.93
CA ALA A 41 22.03 10.92 -7.21
C ALA A 41 20.95 11.35 -6.21
N VAL A 42 19.68 11.29 -6.61
CA VAL A 42 18.54 11.60 -5.74
C VAL A 42 18.34 10.46 -4.75
N ILE A 43 18.25 10.78 -3.46
CA ILE A 43 17.81 9.83 -2.43
C ILE A 43 16.31 9.98 -2.28
N TRP A 44 15.57 8.97 -2.73
CA TRP A 44 14.12 8.94 -2.67
C TRP A 44 13.64 8.32 -1.36
N ARG A 45 12.64 8.94 -0.74
CA ARG A 45 11.97 8.47 0.48
C ARG A 45 10.47 8.30 0.24
N LEU A 46 9.94 7.15 0.67
CA LEU A 46 8.50 6.89 0.69
C LEU A 46 7.95 7.16 2.09
N LEU A 47 6.92 7.98 2.19
CA LEU A 47 6.33 8.40 3.46
C LEU A 47 4.79 8.25 3.40
N PRO A 48 4.15 7.69 4.45
CA PRO A 48 2.69 7.68 4.51
C PRO A 48 2.18 9.12 4.66
N LEU A 49 1.13 9.47 3.94
CA LEU A 49 0.51 10.79 4.04
C LEU A 49 -0.17 10.94 5.41
N GLY A 50 0.29 11.91 6.21
CA GLY A 50 -0.43 12.40 7.38
C GLY A 50 -1.36 13.58 7.04
N ARG A 51 -0.92 14.44 6.10
CA ARG A 51 -1.64 15.53 5.44
C ARG A 51 -0.96 15.85 4.10
N ILE A 52 -1.74 16.26 3.10
CA ILE A 52 -1.20 16.85 1.86
C ILE A 52 -0.31 18.04 2.25
N PRO A 53 0.95 18.12 1.77
CA PRO A 53 1.81 19.25 2.01
C PRO A 53 1.12 20.56 1.59
N SER A 54 1.06 21.55 2.48
CA SER A 54 0.26 22.78 2.34
C SER A 54 0.67 23.64 1.14
N ASP A 55 1.92 23.48 0.70
CA ASP A 55 2.49 24.17 -0.46
C ASP A 55 2.21 23.38 -1.74
N GLY A 56 0.95 23.32 -2.14
CA GLY A 56 0.46 22.53 -3.28
C GLY A 56 1.07 22.87 -4.65
N SER A 57 1.91 23.90 -4.77
CA SER A 57 2.52 24.31 -6.05
C SER A 57 3.76 23.51 -6.45
N LYS A 58 4.36 22.71 -5.56
CA LYS A 58 5.60 21.96 -5.82
C LYS A 58 5.42 20.45 -5.92
N TRP A 59 4.25 19.95 -5.58
CA TRP A 59 3.95 18.52 -5.58
C TRP A 59 3.26 18.14 -6.89
N LYS A 60 3.76 17.09 -7.51
CA LYS A 60 3.12 16.44 -8.64
C LYS A 60 2.35 15.23 -8.14
N GLU A 61 1.30 14.81 -8.85
CA GLU A 61 0.40 13.77 -8.37
C GLU A 61 0.08 12.70 -9.41
N VAL A 62 -0.16 11.48 -8.92
CA VAL A 62 -0.65 10.37 -9.74
C VAL A 62 -1.52 9.44 -8.90
N THR A 63 -2.64 9.03 -9.49
CA THR A 63 -3.53 8.02 -8.92
C THR A 63 -3.34 6.70 -9.64
N ILE A 64 -3.04 5.64 -8.90
CA ILE A 64 -2.87 4.29 -9.45
C ILE A 64 -3.95 3.38 -8.88
N GLN A 65 -4.62 2.66 -9.79
CA GLN A 65 -5.60 1.64 -9.44
C GLN A 65 -5.00 0.25 -9.44
N ALA A 66 -5.39 -0.57 -8.47
CA ALA A 66 -4.95 -1.94 -8.32
C ALA A 66 -6.06 -2.86 -7.79
N LYS A 67 -5.82 -4.17 -7.93
CA LYS A 67 -6.66 -5.19 -7.30
C LYS A 67 -6.29 -5.29 -5.82
N VAL A 68 -7.22 -5.03 -4.92
CA VAL A 68 -6.99 -5.09 -3.46
C VAL A 68 -8.13 -5.82 -2.78
N ARG A 69 -7.91 -6.22 -1.53
CA ARG A 69 -8.92 -6.86 -0.69
C ARG A 69 -9.30 -5.97 0.48
N PHE A 70 -10.55 -6.04 0.90
CA PHE A 70 -11.03 -5.37 2.11
C PHE A 70 -11.69 -6.39 3.03
N ILE A 71 -11.67 -6.09 4.32
CA ILE A 71 -12.34 -6.87 5.37
C ILE A 71 -13.05 -5.86 6.27
N CYS A 72 -14.36 -6.01 6.44
CA CYS A 72 -15.10 -5.21 7.39
C CYS A 72 -15.00 -5.83 8.79
N PRO A 73 -14.50 -5.11 9.82
CA PRO A 73 -14.41 -5.64 11.17
C PRO A 73 -15.76 -5.74 11.89
N VAL A 74 -16.82 -5.14 11.33
CA VAL A 74 -18.16 -5.14 11.93
C VAL A 74 -18.96 -6.37 11.50
N CYS A 75 -19.13 -6.57 10.19
CA CYS A 75 -19.91 -7.68 9.65
C CYS A 75 -19.07 -8.83 9.11
N TRP A 76 -17.73 -8.73 9.19
CA TRP A 76 -16.77 -9.71 8.66
C TRP A 76 -16.91 -10.02 7.17
N HIS A 77 -17.69 -9.21 6.45
CA HIS A 77 -17.75 -9.28 5.00
C HIS A 77 -16.40 -8.91 4.41
N SER A 78 -15.89 -9.76 3.53
CA SER A 78 -14.67 -9.52 2.78
C SER A 78 -15.00 -9.45 1.30
N TRP A 79 -14.41 -8.48 0.61
CA TRP A 79 -14.60 -8.27 -0.83
C TRP A 79 -13.29 -7.89 -1.50
N THR A 80 -13.20 -8.18 -2.79
CA THR A 80 -12.07 -7.76 -3.64
C THR A 80 -12.54 -6.60 -4.51
N SER A 81 -11.74 -5.55 -4.60
CA SER A 81 -11.98 -4.41 -5.48
C SER A 81 -10.90 -4.36 -6.54
N LYS A 82 -11.28 -4.26 -7.82
CA LYS A 82 -10.36 -3.91 -8.91
C LYS A 82 -10.07 -2.40 -8.97
N ARG A 83 -10.61 -1.64 -8.02
CA ARG A 83 -10.52 -0.18 -7.91
C ARG A 83 -9.93 0.21 -6.56
N GLY A 84 -8.98 -0.56 -6.04
CA GLY A 84 -8.15 -0.10 -4.92
C GLY A 84 -7.35 1.09 -5.40
N ILE A 85 -7.33 2.18 -4.64
CA ILE A 85 -6.71 3.44 -5.06
C ILE A 85 -5.49 3.69 -4.18
N ALA A 86 -4.34 3.93 -4.81
CA ALA A 86 -3.18 4.54 -4.20
C ALA A 86 -2.95 5.90 -4.87
N GLU A 87 -2.99 6.96 -4.08
CA GLU A 87 -2.67 8.31 -4.52
C GLU A 87 -1.25 8.63 -4.08
N PHE A 88 -0.44 9.11 -5.00
CA PHE A 88 0.94 9.50 -4.75
C PHE A 88 1.12 10.96 -5.08
N TRP A 89 1.92 11.63 -4.25
CA TRP A 89 2.47 12.93 -4.56
C TRP A 89 3.99 12.87 -4.46
N TRP A 90 4.69 13.52 -5.38
CA TRP A 90 6.14 13.59 -5.35
C TRP A 90 6.68 14.99 -5.57
N THR A 91 7.87 15.22 -5.04
CA THR A 91 8.67 16.42 -5.27
C THR A 91 10.15 16.11 -5.07
N VAL A 92 11.03 16.93 -5.64
CA VAL A 92 12.47 16.91 -5.34
C VAL A 92 12.79 18.22 -4.64
N ALA A 93 13.33 18.13 -3.43
CA ALA A 93 13.74 19.31 -2.69
C ALA A 93 15.02 19.88 -3.34
N PRO A 94 15.02 21.17 -3.74
CA PRO A 94 16.23 21.80 -4.25
C PRO A 94 17.30 21.84 -3.15
N HIS A 95 18.55 21.65 -3.55
CA HIS A 95 19.69 21.62 -2.62
C HIS A 95 19.71 22.81 -1.66
N CYS A 96 20.09 22.53 -0.40
CA CYS A 96 20.44 23.56 0.56
C CYS A 96 21.95 23.92 0.51
N ARG A 97 22.81 23.06 -0.08
CA ARG A 97 24.27 23.23 -0.18
C ARG A 97 24.87 22.56 -1.42
N GLU A 98 25.95 23.13 -1.93
CA GLU A 98 26.72 22.63 -3.08
C GLU A 98 27.45 21.32 -2.73
N GLY A 99 27.27 20.28 -3.56
CA GLY A 99 27.92 18.96 -3.39
C GLY A 99 27.14 17.91 -2.60
N GLU A 100 25.95 18.23 -2.08
CA GLU A 100 25.06 17.25 -1.43
C GLU A 100 24.18 16.51 -2.47
N ARG A 101 23.59 15.38 -2.09
CA ARG A 101 22.61 14.66 -2.92
C ARG A 101 21.24 15.35 -2.83
N GLU A 102 20.48 15.35 -3.92
CA GLU A 102 19.09 15.82 -3.89
C GLU A 102 18.25 14.82 -3.08
N GLU A 103 17.24 15.31 -2.35
CA GLU A 103 16.26 14.46 -1.69
C GLU A 103 14.95 14.48 -2.47
N GLY A 104 14.52 13.29 -2.89
CA GLY A 104 13.23 13.06 -3.50
C GLY A 104 12.24 12.56 -2.47
N PHE A 105 11.05 13.13 -2.43
CA PHE A 105 10.00 12.71 -1.53
C PHE A 105 8.84 12.16 -2.33
N VAL A 106 8.36 10.99 -1.94
CA VAL A 106 7.07 10.44 -2.36
C VAL A 106 6.23 10.29 -1.11
N VAL A 107 5.10 10.98 -1.08
CA VAL A 107 4.06 10.78 -0.06
C VAL A 107 2.87 10.06 -0.71
N PHE A 108 2.14 9.26 0.04
CA PHE A 108 1.02 8.51 -0.53
C PHE A 108 -0.11 8.23 0.46
N GLU A 109 -1.31 8.08 -0.08
CA GLU A 109 -2.51 7.63 0.64
C GLU A 109 -3.09 6.37 -0.02
N LEU A 110 -3.44 5.38 0.79
CA LEU A 110 -4.16 4.18 0.35
C LEU A 110 -5.64 4.35 0.68
N VAL A 111 -6.43 4.71 -0.32
CA VAL A 111 -7.82 5.13 -0.10
C VAL A 111 -8.68 3.91 0.26
N GLY A 112 -9.30 3.97 1.44
CA GLY A 112 -10.19 2.94 1.93
C GLY A 112 -11.57 2.92 1.27
N GLN A 113 -12.28 1.79 1.36
CA GLN A 113 -13.64 1.61 0.83
C GLN A 113 -14.64 1.28 1.93
N SER A 114 -15.85 1.84 1.85
CA SER A 114 -16.93 1.53 2.80
C SER A 114 -17.53 0.15 2.50
N CYS A 115 -17.91 -0.59 3.54
CA CYS A 115 -18.58 -1.88 3.39
C CYS A 115 -20.03 -1.69 2.94
N SER A 116 -20.41 -2.28 1.81
CA SER A 116 -21.78 -2.22 1.27
C SER A 116 -22.81 -2.89 2.19
N ASN A 117 -22.44 -3.99 2.85
CA ASN A 117 -23.33 -4.70 3.76
C ASN A 117 -23.69 -3.82 4.96
N CYS A 118 -22.70 -3.21 5.61
CA CYS A 118 -22.95 -2.29 6.71
C CYS A 118 -23.74 -1.06 6.26
N ALA A 119 -23.53 -0.57 5.03
CA ALA A 119 -24.24 0.60 4.52
C ALA A 119 -25.74 0.30 4.41
N SER A 120 -26.09 -0.88 3.90
CA SER A 120 -27.48 -1.34 3.85
C SER A 120 -28.08 -1.54 5.24
N ILE A 121 -27.35 -2.16 6.18
CA ILE A 121 -27.85 -2.41 7.54
C ILE A 121 -28.06 -1.09 8.30
N TYR A 122 -27.13 -0.13 8.18
CA TYR A 122 -27.25 1.20 8.78
C TYR A 122 -28.49 1.95 8.27
N LEU A 123 -28.72 1.93 6.95
CA LEU A 123 -29.91 2.56 6.35
C LEU A 123 -31.22 1.90 6.78
N SER A 124 -31.20 0.61 7.12
CA SER A 124 -32.36 -0.10 7.66
C SER A 124 -32.61 0.13 9.16
N GLY A 125 -31.78 0.92 9.86
CA GLY A 125 -31.88 1.16 11.30
C GLY A 125 -31.34 0.04 12.19
N ASN A 126 -30.79 -1.02 11.59
CA ASN A 126 -30.34 -2.23 12.29
C ASN A 126 -28.85 -2.20 12.70
N CYS A 127 -28.16 -1.07 12.49
CA CYS A 127 -26.77 -0.89 12.93
C CYS A 127 -26.59 0.50 13.52
N SER A 128 -26.02 0.57 14.72
CA SER A 128 -25.75 1.80 15.46
C SER A 128 -24.40 2.45 15.11
N SER A 129 -23.58 1.83 14.24
CA SER A 129 -22.26 2.37 13.85
C SER A 129 -22.21 2.82 12.38
N PRO A 130 -21.64 4.00 12.09
CA PRO A 130 -21.47 4.50 10.73
C PRO A 130 -20.50 3.64 9.92
N CYS A 131 -20.70 3.59 8.61
CA CYS A 131 -19.86 2.83 7.69
C CYS A 131 -18.50 3.50 7.47
N VAL A 132 -17.56 3.20 8.36
CA VAL A 132 -16.17 3.65 8.24
C VAL A 132 -15.51 3.04 7.00
N LYS A 133 -14.66 3.81 6.30
CA LYS A 133 -13.82 3.32 5.21
C LYS A 133 -12.85 2.26 5.74
N GLN A 134 -12.85 1.09 5.13
CA GLN A 134 -11.95 0.00 5.48
C GLN A 134 -10.61 0.17 4.77
N PRO A 135 -9.47 -0.04 5.44
CA PRO A 135 -8.17 -0.01 4.80
C PRO A 135 -8.06 -1.14 3.77
N ALA A 136 -7.38 -0.87 2.67
CA ALA A 136 -7.09 -1.86 1.66
C ALA A 136 -5.97 -2.80 2.10
N LEU A 137 -6.17 -4.10 1.92
CA LEU A 137 -5.15 -5.14 1.97
C LEU A 137 -4.58 -5.31 0.56
N TRP A 138 -3.31 -4.98 0.41
CA TRP A 138 -2.59 -5.05 -0.85
C TRP A 138 -1.88 -6.38 -0.99
N TYR A 139 -1.97 -6.98 -2.18
CA TYR A 139 -1.19 -8.16 -2.53
C TYR A 139 0.22 -7.72 -2.96
N ASP A 140 1.23 -8.55 -2.66
CA ASP A 140 2.64 -8.24 -2.98
C ASP A 140 2.85 -7.90 -4.47
N ASP A 141 2.23 -8.66 -5.38
CA ASP A 141 2.32 -8.43 -6.83
C ASP A 141 1.72 -7.07 -7.22
N GLN A 142 0.62 -6.70 -6.59
CA GLN A 142 -0.06 -5.43 -6.83
C GLN A 142 0.73 -4.24 -6.27
N VAL A 143 1.46 -4.42 -5.16
CA VAL A 143 2.39 -3.40 -4.65
C VAL A 143 3.54 -3.20 -5.62
N VAL A 144 4.17 -4.29 -6.10
CA VAL A 144 5.27 -4.21 -7.08
C VAL A 144 4.83 -3.48 -8.35
N GLU A 145 3.68 -3.87 -8.91
CA GLU A 145 3.13 -3.24 -10.12
C GLU A 145 2.84 -1.75 -9.91
N THR A 146 2.31 -1.39 -8.74
CA THR A 146 1.97 0.00 -8.39
C THR A 146 3.21 0.87 -8.23
N ILE A 147 4.20 0.40 -7.47
CA ILE A 147 5.49 1.09 -7.30
C ILE A 147 6.21 1.25 -8.65
N TRP A 148 6.16 0.22 -9.49
CA TRP A 148 6.76 0.28 -10.82
C TRP A 148 6.12 1.36 -11.69
N LYS A 149 4.79 1.38 -11.77
CA LYS A 149 4.04 2.41 -12.50
C LYS A 149 4.37 3.80 -11.99
N LEU A 150 4.44 3.98 -10.67
CA LEU A 150 4.82 5.25 -10.06
C LEU A 150 6.23 5.68 -10.48
N MET A 151 7.21 4.79 -10.37
CA MET A 151 8.59 5.08 -10.78
C MET A 151 8.67 5.45 -12.26
N THR A 152 7.93 4.76 -13.13
CA THR A 152 7.85 5.11 -14.55
C THR A 152 7.33 6.54 -14.70
N VAL A 153 6.18 6.88 -14.11
CA VAL A 153 5.59 8.23 -14.17
C VAL A 153 6.57 9.31 -13.70
N VAL A 154 7.28 9.08 -12.60
CA VAL A 154 8.32 10.00 -12.11
C VAL A 154 9.48 10.10 -13.11
N ALA A 155 9.96 8.99 -13.66
CA ALA A 155 11.00 9.01 -14.68
C ALA A 155 10.58 9.81 -15.91
N GLU A 156 9.31 9.71 -16.33
CA GLU A 156 8.78 10.46 -17.47
C GLU A 156 8.82 11.96 -17.22
N ASP A 157 8.35 12.34 -16.03
CA ASP A 157 8.21 13.70 -15.58
C ASP A 157 9.55 14.44 -15.51
N TYR A 158 10.64 13.73 -15.23
CA TYR A 158 12.01 14.25 -15.25
C TYR A 158 12.75 14.02 -16.57
N GLY A 159 12.08 13.52 -17.62
CA GLY A 159 12.69 13.31 -18.95
C GLY A 159 13.70 12.16 -19.01
N LEU A 160 13.62 11.20 -18.07
CA LEU A 160 14.56 10.09 -17.91
C LEU A 160 14.21 8.86 -18.77
N TRP A 161 13.28 9.01 -19.72
CA TRP A 161 12.61 7.94 -20.48
C TRP A 161 13.51 7.06 -21.34
N THR A 162 14.75 7.47 -21.64
CA THR A 162 15.51 6.81 -22.71
C THR A 162 15.87 5.35 -22.40
N ARG A 163 15.76 4.87 -21.15
CA ARG A 163 16.08 3.48 -20.76
C ARG A 163 15.30 2.90 -19.55
N VAL A 164 14.05 3.28 -19.29
CA VAL A 164 13.30 2.58 -18.22
C VAL A 164 13.04 1.13 -18.65
N PRO A 165 13.45 0.11 -17.88
CA PRO A 165 13.28 -1.28 -18.27
C PRO A 165 11.81 -1.65 -18.17
N THR A 166 11.40 -2.76 -18.75
CA THR A 166 10.06 -3.29 -18.52
C THR A 166 9.97 -3.88 -17.11
N LEU A 167 8.75 -3.96 -16.56
CA LEU A 167 8.50 -4.66 -15.29
C LEU A 167 9.02 -6.12 -15.34
N THR A 168 8.97 -6.74 -16.51
CA THR A 168 9.51 -8.08 -16.75
C THR A 168 11.03 -8.11 -16.59
N GLU A 169 11.75 -7.18 -17.22
CA GLU A 169 13.21 -7.06 -17.08
C GLU A 169 13.61 -6.75 -15.64
N TYR A 170 12.87 -5.86 -14.96
CA TYR A 170 13.03 -5.61 -13.53
C TYR A 170 12.87 -6.90 -12.70
N CYS A 171 11.79 -7.65 -12.93
CA CYS A 171 11.56 -8.90 -12.23
C CYS A 171 12.65 -9.93 -12.55
N GLN A 172 13.17 -9.99 -13.77
CA GLN A 172 14.27 -10.90 -14.11
C GLN A 172 15.58 -10.50 -13.43
N MET A 173 15.88 -9.20 -13.36
CA MET A 173 17.09 -8.68 -12.70
C MET A 173 17.06 -8.84 -11.17
N TYR A 174 15.88 -8.63 -10.55
CA TYR A 174 15.78 -8.51 -9.09
C TYR A 174 14.94 -9.61 -8.41
N CYS A 175 14.02 -10.29 -9.09
CA CYS A 175 13.25 -11.41 -8.51
C CYS A 175 14.04 -12.73 -8.41
N VAL A 176 15.14 -12.91 -9.15
CA VAL A 176 16.03 -14.08 -8.97
C VAL A 176 16.60 -14.13 -7.54
N LYS A 177 16.82 -12.97 -6.91
CA LYS A 177 17.25 -12.87 -5.49
C LYS A 177 16.09 -12.85 -4.49
N PHE A 178 14.86 -12.56 -4.92
CA PHE A 178 13.70 -12.31 -4.03
C PHE A 178 12.68 -13.47 -3.92
N LYS A 179 12.72 -14.47 -4.82
CA LYS A 179 11.83 -15.65 -4.76
C LYS A 179 11.74 -16.32 -3.37
N PRO A 180 12.83 -16.50 -2.61
CA PRO A 180 12.74 -17.12 -1.28
C PRO A 180 12.00 -16.27 -0.25
N ARG A 181 12.15 -14.93 -0.31
CA ARG A 181 11.54 -14.00 0.65
C ARG A 181 10.06 -13.77 0.38
N GLN A 182 9.65 -13.72 -0.90
CA GLN A 182 8.22 -13.69 -1.26
C GLN A 182 7.50 -14.99 -0.90
N GLN A 183 8.15 -16.15 -1.06
CA GLN A 183 7.58 -17.42 -0.60
C GLN A 183 7.43 -17.48 0.93
N ALA A 184 8.37 -16.89 1.68
CA ALA A 184 8.28 -16.79 3.14
C ALA A 184 7.17 -15.84 3.61
N LEU A 185 7.04 -14.66 3.00
CA LEU A 185 5.98 -13.68 3.31
C LEU A 185 4.59 -14.20 2.89
N LYS A 186 4.51 -14.88 1.75
CA LYS A 186 3.28 -15.57 1.31
C LYS A 186 2.85 -16.64 2.31
N ARG A 187 3.79 -17.46 2.81
CA ARG A 187 3.48 -18.44 3.87
C ARG A 187 3.03 -17.77 5.17
N GLN A 188 3.67 -16.68 5.59
CA GLN A 188 3.26 -15.94 6.79
C GLN A 188 1.85 -15.34 6.66
N SER A 189 1.53 -14.73 5.53
CA SER A 189 0.20 -14.17 5.26
C SER A 189 -0.89 -15.23 5.15
N GLU A 190 -0.60 -16.39 4.53
CA GLU A 190 -1.52 -17.55 4.49
C GLU A 190 -1.76 -18.14 5.89
N THR A 191 -0.74 -18.15 6.76
CA THR A 191 -0.84 -18.59 8.16
C THR A 191 -1.66 -17.62 9.01
N LEU A 192 -1.48 -16.31 8.80
CA LEU A 192 -2.29 -15.28 9.45
C LEU A 192 -3.76 -15.37 9.02
N TYR A 193 -4.03 -15.57 7.72
CA TYR A 193 -5.38 -15.75 7.17
C TYR A 193 -6.11 -16.96 7.78
N THR A 194 -5.43 -18.10 7.88
CA THR A 194 -6.00 -19.32 8.47
C THR A 194 -6.27 -19.17 9.96
N SER A 195 -5.40 -18.45 10.70
CA SER A 195 -5.66 -18.16 12.12
C SER A 195 -6.89 -17.26 12.32
N THR A 196 -7.08 -16.26 11.47
CA THR A 196 -8.25 -15.37 11.55
C THR A 196 -9.56 -16.06 11.19
N ASP A 197 -9.54 -17.04 10.28
CA ASP A 197 -10.73 -17.84 9.95
C ASP A 197 -11.09 -18.82 11.08
N LEU A 198 -10.10 -19.38 11.78
CA LEU A 198 -10.32 -20.22 12.97
C LEU A 198 -10.87 -19.40 14.15
N ASP A 199 -10.35 -18.19 14.37
CA ASP A 199 -10.87 -17.28 15.39
C ASP A 199 -12.30 -16.83 15.07
N ARG A 200 -12.63 -16.64 13.77
CA ARG A 200 -14.00 -16.35 13.31
C ARG A 200 -14.95 -17.51 13.58
N GLN A 201 -14.53 -18.76 13.34
CA GLN A 201 -15.35 -19.94 13.63
C GLN A 201 -15.65 -20.03 15.14
N ARG A 202 -14.65 -19.84 15.99
CA ARG A 202 -14.85 -19.82 17.45
C ARG A 202 -15.80 -18.71 17.89
N HIS A 203 -15.67 -17.51 17.33
CA HIS A 203 -16.55 -16.40 17.70
C HIS A 203 -18.01 -16.63 17.30
N LEU A 204 -18.26 -17.31 16.17
CA LEU A 204 -19.60 -17.70 15.73
C LEU A 204 -20.18 -18.83 16.60
N GLU A 205 -19.34 -19.80 16.99
CA GLU A 205 -19.73 -20.87 17.91
C GLU A 205 -20.06 -20.33 19.31
N ASP A 206 -19.23 -19.44 19.85
CA ASP A 206 -19.47 -18.80 21.15
C ASP A 206 -20.75 -17.95 21.12
N TRP A 207 -20.98 -17.20 20.04
CA TRP A 207 -22.23 -16.43 19.87
C TRP A 207 -23.47 -17.33 19.81
N SER A 208 -23.37 -18.47 19.14
CA SER A 208 -24.47 -19.44 19.07
C SER A 208 -24.80 -20.05 20.44
N ARG A 209 -23.79 -20.35 21.26
CA ARG A 209 -23.97 -20.91 22.62
C ARG A 209 -24.53 -19.93 23.63
N SER A 210 -24.37 -18.62 23.41
CA SER A 210 -24.90 -17.58 24.29
C SER A 210 -26.34 -17.16 23.98
N ASN A 211 -26.93 -17.67 22.89
CA ASN A 211 -28.31 -17.39 22.48
C ASN A 211 -29.26 -18.60 22.63
N ASP A 212 -28.77 -19.71 23.19
CA ASP A 212 -29.55 -20.85 23.68
C ASP A 212 -29.70 -20.77 25.22
#